data_AF-A0A6A0AVC2-F1
#
_entry.id   AF-A0A6A0AVC2-F1
#
_cell.length_a   1.000
_cell.length_b   1.000
_cell.length_c   1.000
_cell.angle_alpha   90.00
_cell.angle_beta   90.00
_cell.angle_gamma   90.00
#
_symmetry.space_group_name_H-M   'P 1'
#
loop_
_entity.id
_entity.type
_entity.pdbx_description
1 polymer ?
#
loop_
_entity_poly.entity_id
_entity_poly.type
_entity_poly.pdbx_seq_one_letter_code
_entity_poly.pdbx_strand_id
1 'polypeptide(L)'
;MNGIITAVSSESDPDTGTAGACRCRTSPRPGAPAGSAEERFRGLLEAAPDAMVIVDDGGTIRLVNAQTEALFGYRREELLGHPVEILVPGRFRDHHSAHRDGYTHNGQVRPMGAGLELHGLRKDGTEFPVEISLSPLETTDGLLVSAAVRDVSERKAAEERFQALYEQQRHVALTLQRSLMGTPPAVPGLETASRYLPATQGAGVGGDWFDLVPLGAGRVGILIGDVMGRGLEAAAIMGQLRSAAHALAKTGMRPRELMHALDSIVAELDGPDQLVTCCYLVVAPDAGEVTVCSAGHLPALVAEPGDGVRSLEAPVSVPLGVGEHPHQEATVAIAPGSSLVLFTDGLIETPAGDIEEQLDALIDALDLAFASAHDLETVVDDVLESVLPATEHHHDDVTLLLAQLPAAPLATATTVLPAAPASVSRARAFLAESLVAWDCAQVADDAGLLVSEVVTNAVRHGQGPVRLQVRRNSTELTVEVSDHSHLPPRIRPAGADDESGRGLILVESLAGGWGVRPADDGKTTWFTLRLAPA
;
A
#
# COMPACT_ATOMS: atom_id res chain seq x y z
N MET A 1 51.00 1.83 -19.50
CA MET A 1 51.48 2.26 -20.83
C MET A 1 51.17 3.74 -20.98
N ASN A 2 52.21 4.52 -21.33
CA ASN A 2 52.25 5.95 -21.72
C ASN A 2 50.98 6.45 -22.44
N GLY A 3 50.51 7.70 -22.37
CA GLY A 3 51.07 9.02 -22.06
C GLY A 3 50.34 10.04 -22.97
N ILE A 4 50.03 11.27 -22.54
CA ILE A 4 50.51 12.58 -23.07
C ILE A 4 49.46 13.62 -22.59
N ILE A 5 49.73 14.47 -21.59
CA ILE A 5 50.30 15.85 -21.63
C ILE A 5 49.40 16.86 -22.39
N THR A 6 48.90 17.89 -21.70
CA THR A 6 49.33 19.30 -21.87
C THR A 6 48.88 20.15 -20.68
N ALA A 7 49.83 20.90 -20.14
CA ALA A 7 49.74 21.80 -19.01
C ALA A 7 49.41 23.24 -19.44
N VAL A 8 48.89 24.06 -18.51
CA VAL A 8 49.32 25.45 -18.34
C VAL A 8 49.39 25.77 -16.85
N SER A 9 50.59 26.17 -16.43
CA SER A 9 51.04 26.56 -15.10
C SER A 9 50.79 28.05 -14.82
N SER A 10 50.68 28.42 -13.53
CA SER A 10 51.62 29.34 -12.84
C SER A 10 51.05 29.64 -11.43
N GLU A 11 51.63 29.04 -10.39
CA GLU A 11 52.62 29.65 -9.45
C GLU A 11 51.92 30.37 -8.27
N SER A 12 51.85 29.75 -7.08
CA SER A 12 52.88 29.66 -6.00
C SER A 12 53.01 30.97 -5.22
N ASP A 13 53.13 31.03 -3.89
CA ASP A 13 53.14 30.06 -2.79
C ASP A 13 52.79 30.86 -1.50
N PRO A 14 52.51 30.20 -0.38
CA PRO A 14 52.12 30.80 0.89
C PRO A 14 53.36 31.19 1.73
N ASP A 15 53.12 31.83 2.87
CA ASP A 15 53.51 31.35 4.20
C ASP A 15 53.89 32.47 5.18
N THR A 16 53.77 32.12 6.46
CA THR A 16 54.33 32.74 7.67
C THR A 16 53.47 33.75 8.43
N GLY A 17 52.76 33.19 9.42
CA GLY A 17 52.21 33.94 10.53
C GLY A 17 53.27 34.55 11.44
N THR A 18 52.88 35.64 12.10
CA THR A 18 53.52 36.09 13.34
C THR A 18 52.46 36.69 14.26
N ALA A 19 52.56 36.27 15.52
CA ALA A 19 51.72 36.67 16.63
C ALA A 19 51.78 38.19 16.88
N GLY A 20 50.61 38.81 17.04
CA GLY A 20 50.46 40.20 17.45
C GLY A 20 49.42 40.33 18.54
N ALA A 21 49.88 40.30 19.80
CA ALA A 21 49.08 40.67 20.95
C ALA A 21 48.63 42.13 20.85
N CYS A 22 47.34 42.42 21.04
CA CYS A 22 46.88 43.78 21.29
C CYS A 22 46.00 43.82 22.54
N ARG A 23 46.60 44.23 23.65
CA ARG A 23 45.90 44.62 24.88
C ARG A 23 45.31 46.01 24.69
N CYS A 24 44.11 46.15 25.24
CA CYS A 24 43.34 47.38 25.40
C CYS A 24 44.14 48.54 26.01
N ARG A 25 43.90 49.77 25.50
CA ARG A 25 43.44 50.94 26.29
C ARG A 25 43.47 52.21 25.42
N THR A 26 42.31 52.58 24.89
CA THR A 26 41.95 53.98 24.63
C THR A 26 40.58 54.20 25.26
N SER A 27 40.58 54.99 26.33
CA SER A 27 39.43 55.44 27.10
C SER A 27 38.40 56.16 26.20
N PRO A 28 37.08 55.88 26.32
CA PRO A 28 36.08 56.65 25.62
C PRO A 28 35.97 58.06 26.22
N ARG A 29 35.87 59.07 25.35
CA ARG A 29 35.55 60.45 25.70
C ARG A 29 34.17 60.48 26.38
N PRO A 30 33.98 61.15 27.54
CA PRO A 30 32.67 61.33 28.13
C PRO A 30 31.97 62.51 27.46
N GLY A 31 30.82 62.26 26.82
CA GLY A 31 30.04 63.34 26.23
C GLY A 31 29.05 62.91 25.16
N ALA A 32 28.17 61.95 25.47
CA ALA A 32 26.85 61.89 24.84
C ALA A 32 25.84 62.14 25.97
N PRO A 33 24.84 63.03 25.80
CA PRO A 33 23.85 63.23 26.83
C PRO A 33 23.13 61.90 27.03
N ALA A 34 23.17 61.41 28.27
CA ALA A 34 22.31 60.35 28.73
C ALA A 34 20.87 60.84 28.55
N GLY A 35 20.25 60.54 27.41
CA GLY A 35 18.82 60.72 27.24
C GLY A 35 18.10 60.08 28.42
N SER A 36 17.01 60.70 28.86
CA SER A 36 16.24 60.24 30.01
C SER A 36 15.88 58.75 29.85
N ALA A 37 15.66 58.02 30.95
CA ALA A 37 15.29 56.60 30.87
C ALA A 37 14.11 56.35 29.91
N GLU A 38 13.23 57.35 29.79
CA GLU A 38 12.08 57.40 28.88
C GLU A 38 12.46 57.49 27.39
N GLU A 39 13.49 58.27 27.03
CA GLU A 39 13.99 58.37 25.65
C GLU A 39 14.66 57.07 25.20
N ARG A 40 15.35 56.37 26.11
CA ARG A 40 15.95 55.06 25.80
C ARG A 40 14.89 53.98 25.66
N PHE A 41 13.88 53.99 26.53
CA PHE A 41 12.75 53.05 26.45
C PHE A 41 11.98 53.23 25.13
N ARG A 42 11.68 54.48 24.75
CA ARG A 42 11.04 54.79 23.46
C ARG A 42 11.92 54.35 22.28
N GLY A 43 13.23 54.56 22.35
CA GLY A 43 14.16 54.11 21.32
C GLY A 43 14.18 52.59 21.12
N LEU A 44 14.07 51.80 22.20
CA LEU A 44 13.96 50.33 22.12
C LEU A 44 12.65 49.88 21.50
N LEU A 45 11.55 50.56 21.84
CA LEU A 45 10.21 50.27 21.34
C LEU A 45 10.09 50.53 19.83
N GLU A 46 10.70 51.61 19.35
CA GLU A 46 10.77 51.97 17.91
C GLU A 46 11.67 51.04 17.10
N ALA A 47 12.70 50.45 17.71
CA ALA A 47 13.60 49.52 17.05
C ALA A 47 13.04 48.09 16.93
N ALA A 48 11.91 47.80 17.58
CA ALA A 48 11.28 46.48 17.53
C ALA A 48 10.78 46.14 16.11
N PRO A 49 10.96 44.88 15.65
CA PRO A 49 10.53 44.45 14.32
C PRO A 49 9.01 44.24 14.21
N ASP A 50 8.34 43.96 15.32
CA ASP A 50 6.89 43.72 15.37
C ASP A 50 6.13 44.99 15.80
N ALA A 51 4.82 45.03 15.54
CA ALA A 51 3.96 46.13 16.01
C ALA A 51 3.79 46.03 17.53
N MET A 52 4.16 47.09 18.24
CA MET A 52 4.13 47.14 19.70
C MET A 52 3.08 48.13 20.19
N VAL A 53 2.12 47.65 20.96
CA VAL A 53 1.07 48.46 21.61
C VAL A 53 1.22 48.29 23.12
N ILE A 54 1.32 49.40 23.86
CA ILE A 54 1.31 49.37 25.32
C ILE A 54 0.03 50.02 25.81
N VAL A 55 -0.70 49.29 26.66
CA VAL A 55 -1.96 49.74 27.27
C VAL A 55 -1.84 49.83 28.79
N ASP A 56 -2.64 50.70 29.40
CA ASP A 56 -2.82 50.74 30.85
C ASP A 56 -3.83 49.69 31.34
N ASP A 57 -4.09 49.69 32.65
CA ASP A 57 -5.02 48.79 33.34
C ASP A 57 -6.47 48.89 32.80
N GLY A 58 -6.87 50.05 32.31
CA GLY A 58 -8.15 50.29 31.64
C GLY A 58 -8.19 49.90 30.17
N GLY A 59 -7.10 49.39 29.59
CA GLY A 59 -7.01 49.05 28.17
C GLY A 59 -6.84 50.25 27.23
N THR A 60 -6.46 51.41 27.77
CA THR A 60 -6.20 52.64 26.99
C THR A 60 -4.79 52.59 26.42
N ILE A 61 -4.63 52.85 25.12
CA ILE A 61 -3.33 52.86 24.46
C ILE A 61 -2.49 54.04 24.96
N ARG A 62 -1.32 53.76 25.53
CA ARG A 62 -0.37 54.74 26.06
C ARG A 62 0.86 54.94 25.16
N LEU A 63 1.33 53.88 24.52
CA LEU A 63 2.48 53.94 23.61
C LEU A 63 2.28 53.00 22.43
N VAL A 64 2.75 53.42 21.26
CA VAL A 64 2.84 52.60 20.05
C VAL A 64 4.14 52.91 19.32
N ASN A 65 4.68 51.95 18.56
CA ASN A 65 5.81 52.16 17.66
C ASN A 65 5.39 52.43 16.21
N ALA A 66 6.34 52.80 15.37
CA ALA A 66 6.14 53.00 13.93
C ALA A 66 5.58 51.77 13.21
N GLN A 67 5.93 50.55 13.65
CA GLN A 67 5.39 49.31 13.08
C GLN A 67 3.88 49.17 13.32
N THR A 68 3.37 49.65 14.46
CA THR A 68 1.93 49.68 14.75
C THR A 68 1.19 50.62 13.80
N GLU A 69 1.74 51.81 13.56
CA GLU A 69 1.16 52.78 12.63
C GLU A 69 1.12 52.21 11.20
N ALA A 70 2.22 51.58 10.76
CA ALA A 70 2.32 50.93 9.47
C ALA A 70 1.36 49.74 9.33
N LEU A 71 1.25 48.91 10.38
CA LEU A 71 0.40 47.72 10.37
C LEU A 71 -1.09 48.09 10.39
N PHE A 72 -1.55 48.94 11.31
CA PHE A 72 -2.98 49.21 11.44
C PHE A 72 -3.48 50.39 10.59
N GLY A 73 -2.58 51.18 10.00
CA GLY A 73 -2.92 52.32 9.14
C GLY A 73 -3.41 53.56 9.90
N TYR A 74 -3.26 53.58 11.22
CA TYR A 74 -3.54 54.75 12.07
C TYR A 74 -2.27 55.55 12.31
N ARG A 75 -2.40 56.87 12.41
CA ARG A 75 -1.33 57.69 12.99
C ARG A 75 -1.34 57.53 14.51
N ARG A 76 -0.17 57.64 15.12
CA ARG A 76 0.01 57.56 16.58
C ARG A 76 -0.97 58.42 17.37
N GLU A 77 -1.16 59.66 16.94
CA GLU A 77 -2.06 60.63 17.57
C GLU A 77 -3.54 60.16 17.57
N GLU A 78 -3.91 59.29 16.63
CA GLU A 78 -5.25 58.70 16.52
C GLU A 78 -5.43 57.47 17.41
N LEU A 79 -4.34 56.84 17.85
CA LEU A 79 -4.36 55.66 18.72
C LEU A 79 -4.19 56.03 20.20
N LEU A 80 -3.34 57.01 20.50
CA LEU A 80 -3.06 57.40 21.88
C LEU A 80 -4.34 57.88 22.59
N GLY A 81 -4.54 57.40 23.83
CA GLY A 81 -5.71 57.76 24.64
C GLY A 81 -7.02 57.08 24.24
N HIS A 82 -7.01 56.25 23.19
CA HIS A 82 -8.16 55.46 22.76
C HIS A 82 -8.10 54.03 23.31
N PRO A 83 -9.26 53.35 23.45
CA PRO A 83 -9.31 51.95 23.86
C PRO A 83 -8.71 51.05 22.78
N VAL A 84 -7.98 50.01 23.20
CA VAL A 84 -7.34 49.04 22.30
C VAL A 84 -8.33 48.29 21.40
N GLU A 85 -9.60 48.22 21.79
CA GLU A 85 -10.71 47.68 20.99
C GLU A 85 -10.86 48.30 19.60
N ILE A 86 -10.31 49.49 19.36
CA ILE A 86 -10.26 50.08 18.02
C ILE A 86 -9.52 49.18 17.02
N LEU A 87 -8.51 48.43 17.48
CA LEU A 87 -7.70 47.49 16.70
C LEU A 87 -8.31 46.07 16.63
N VAL A 88 -9.44 45.85 17.32
CA VAL A 88 -10.10 44.54 17.44
C VAL A 88 -11.39 44.54 16.60
N PRO A 89 -11.63 43.51 15.77
CA PRO A 89 -12.88 43.36 15.04
C PRO A 89 -14.11 43.42 15.94
N GLY A 90 -15.18 44.06 15.47
CA GLY A 90 -16.40 44.30 16.27
C GLY A 90 -16.96 43.04 16.92
N ARG A 91 -16.93 41.91 16.21
CA ARG A 91 -17.38 40.59 16.68
C ARG A 91 -16.63 40.03 17.88
N PHE A 92 -15.41 40.51 18.16
CA PHE A 92 -14.57 40.02 19.25
C PHE A 92 -14.42 41.01 20.41
N ARG A 93 -14.96 42.24 20.31
CA ARG A 93 -14.74 43.31 21.31
C ARG A 93 -15.26 42.97 22.71
N ASP A 94 -16.48 42.42 22.80
CA ASP A 94 -17.09 42.10 24.10
C ASP A 94 -16.32 40.99 24.83
N HIS A 95 -15.91 39.96 24.10
CA HIS A 95 -15.10 38.86 24.62
C HIS A 95 -13.67 39.32 24.97
N HIS A 96 -13.10 40.20 24.16
CA HIS A 96 -11.78 40.79 24.39
C HIS A 96 -11.74 41.61 25.68
N SER A 97 -12.75 42.46 25.91
CA SER A 97 -12.85 43.25 27.14
C SER A 97 -12.91 42.37 28.38
N ALA A 98 -13.74 41.30 28.37
CA ALA A 98 -13.81 40.36 29.47
C ALA A 98 -12.49 39.59 29.71
N HIS A 99 -11.78 39.18 28.64
CA HIS A 99 -10.49 38.51 28.75
C HIS A 99 -9.38 39.43 29.28
N ARG A 100 -9.38 40.70 28.87
CA ARG A 100 -8.43 41.71 29.37
C ARG A 100 -8.60 41.93 30.86
N ASP A 101 -9.83 42.12 31.33
CA ASP A 101 -10.14 42.38 32.74
C ASP A 101 -9.72 41.19 33.63
N GLY A 102 -9.77 39.96 33.09
CA GLY A 102 -9.27 38.76 33.76
C GLY A 102 -7.74 38.62 33.76
N TYR A 103 -7.05 39.08 32.72
CA TYR A 103 -5.57 39.02 32.61
C TYR A 103 -4.89 39.96 33.62
N THR A 104 -5.41 41.18 33.78
CA THR A 104 -4.91 42.17 34.74
C THR A 104 -5.09 41.74 36.20
N HIS A 105 -6.09 40.90 36.49
CA HIS A 105 -6.37 40.42 37.86
C HIS A 105 -5.54 39.20 38.30
N ASN A 106 -5.08 38.36 37.37
CA ASN A 106 -4.45 37.06 37.70
C ASN A 106 -2.95 36.95 37.41
N GLY A 107 -2.31 37.93 36.75
CA GLY A 107 -0.85 38.07 36.65
C GLY A 107 -0.05 36.92 36.03
N GLN A 108 -0.70 35.84 35.57
CA GLN A 108 -0.04 34.70 34.96
C GLN A 108 0.20 34.97 33.47
N VAL A 109 1.47 34.96 33.07
CA VAL A 109 1.90 34.95 31.68
C VAL A 109 1.36 33.68 31.03
N ARG A 110 0.24 33.79 30.32
CA ARG A 110 -0.13 32.81 29.30
C ARG A 110 0.13 33.45 27.95
N PRO A 111 0.89 32.82 27.05
CA PRO A 111 0.84 33.24 25.66
C PRO A 111 -0.62 33.21 25.22
N MET A 112 -1.12 34.31 24.66
CA MET A 112 -2.47 34.37 24.07
C MET A 112 -2.58 33.57 22.76
N GLY A 113 -1.60 32.70 22.47
CA GLY A 113 -1.31 32.17 21.13
C GLY A 113 -1.28 30.64 21.00
N ALA A 114 -1.66 29.87 22.02
CA ALA A 114 -1.84 28.42 21.85
C ALA A 114 -3.33 28.11 21.61
N GLY A 115 -3.77 28.13 20.35
CA GLY A 115 -5.06 27.58 19.92
C GLY A 115 -6.24 28.56 19.72
N LEU A 116 -6.02 29.88 19.74
CA LEU A 116 -7.05 30.89 19.46
C LEU A 116 -6.78 31.60 18.13
N GLU A 117 -7.77 31.64 17.23
CA GLU A 117 -7.68 32.37 15.96
C GLU A 117 -7.92 33.88 16.15
N LEU A 118 -6.86 34.62 16.44
CA LEU A 118 -6.93 36.08 16.64
C LEU A 118 -6.89 36.85 15.32
N HIS A 119 -7.64 37.96 15.30
CA HIS A 119 -7.72 38.87 14.15
C HIS A 119 -7.58 40.32 14.60
N GLY A 120 -6.83 41.11 13.84
CA GLY A 120 -6.73 42.56 13.98
C GLY A 120 -7.61 43.28 12.95
N LEU A 121 -7.97 44.53 13.24
CA LEU A 121 -8.77 45.39 12.36
C LEU A 121 -7.95 46.63 11.97
N ARG A 122 -7.72 46.84 10.67
CA ARG A 122 -7.08 48.05 10.16
C ARG A 122 -8.06 49.21 10.06
N LYS A 123 -7.54 50.43 9.94
CA LYS A 123 -8.35 51.66 9.82
C LYS A 123 -9.33 51.67 8.65
N ASP A 124 -8.98 51.00 7.56
CA ASP A 124 -9.83 50.85 6.37
C ASP A 124 -10.96 49.82 6.56
N GLY A 125 -11.03 49.16 7.72
CA GLY A 125 -12.01 48.14 8.06
C GLY A 125 -11.61 46.71 7.66
N THR A 126 -10.41 46.50 7.10
CA THR A 126 -9.94 45.15 6.76
C THR A 126 -9.53 44.36 8.00
N GLU A 127 -10.04 43.13 8.11
CA GLU A 127 -9.61 42.18 9.14
C GLU A 127 -8.45 41.33 8.63
N PHE A 128 -7.49 41.01 9.50
CA PHE A 128 -6.34 40.17 9.17
C PHE A 128 -5.92 39.30 10.36
N PRO A 129 -5.43 38.06 10.13
CA PRO A 129 -5.00 37.19 11.21
C PRO A 129 -3.74 37.73 11.88
N VAL A 130 -3.73 37.69 13.22
CA VAL A 130 -2.62 38.19 14.04
C VAL A 130 -2.17 37.16 15.06
N GLU A 131 -0.89 37.21 15.40
CA GLU A 131 -0.33 36.51 16.55
C GLU A 131 0.05 37.56 17.60
N ILE A 132 -0.43 37.39 18.84
CA ILE A 132 -0.27 38.38 19.91
C ILE A 132 0.48 37.76 21.09
N SER A 133 1.60 38.38 21.47
CA SER A 133 2.33 38.06 22.69
C SER A 133 2.16 39.20 23.70
N LEU A 134 1.62 38.87 24.87
CA LEU A 134 1.41 39.82 25.96
C LEU A 134 2.50 39.66 27.03
N SER A 135 3.05 40.79 27.49
CA SER A 135 4.00 40.83 28.59
C SER A 135 3.63 41.96 29.57
N PRO A 136 3.47 41.66 30.87
CA PRO A 136 3.26 42.69 31.87
C PRO A 136 4.54 43.52 32.09
N LEU A 137 4.37 44.82 32.32
CA LEU A 137 5.43 45.78 32.62
C LEU A 137 5.05 46.56 33.87
N GLU A 138 5.80 46.38 34.95
CA GLU A 138 5.63 47.16 36.17
C GLU A 138 6.34 48.52 36.03
N THR A 139 5.58 49.61 36.20
CA THR A 139 6.11 50.97 36.18
C THR A 139 5.78 51.70 37.48
N THR A 140 6.42 52.85 37.71
CA THR A 140 6.14 53.72 38.87
C THR A 140 4.70 54.26 38.88
N ASP A 141 4.05 54.28 37.72
CA ASP A 141 2.70 54.82 37.53
C ASP A 141 1.62 53.73 37.44
N GLY A 142 1.99 52.45 37.59
CA GLY A 142 1.07 51.31 37.58
C GLY A 142 1.52 50.16 36.68
N LEU A 143 0.66 49.14 36.56
CA LEU A 143 0.86 47.99 35.67
C LEU A 143 0.50 48.40 34.24
N LEU A 144 1.44 48.24 33.32
CA LEU A 144 1.19 48.35 31.88
C LEU A 144 1.24 46.95 31.26
N VAL A 145 0.51 46.77 30.17
CA VAL A 145 0.58 45.55 29.37
C VAL A 145 1.16 45.90 28.01
N SER A 146 2.27 45.27 27.67
CA SER A 146 2.86 45.35 26.33
C SER A 146 2.33 44.20 25.48
N ALA A 147 1.78 44.53 24.32
CA ALA A 147 1.35 43.61 23.30
C ALA A 147 2.27 43.74 22.08
N ALA A 148 2.94 42.64 21.71
CA ALA A 148 3.57 42.49 20.41
C ALA A 148 2.57 41.84 19.46
N VAL A 149 2.25 42.50 18.36
CA VAL A 149 1.29 42.07 17.35
C VAL A 149 2.04 41.80 16.05
N ARG A 150 1.90 40.59 15.52
CA ARG A 150 2.48 40.18 14.24
C ARG A 150 1.38 39.81 13.26
N ASP A 151 1.48 40.33 12.04
CA ASP A 151 0.66 39.89 10.90
C ASP A 151 1.13 38.52 10.45
N VAL A 152 0.24 37.54 10.46
CA VAL A 152 0.54 36.17 10.04
C VAL A 152 -0.22 35.78 8.76
N SER A 153 -0.74 36.76 8.00
CA SER A 153 -1.52 36.51 6.78
C SER A 153 -0.75 35.69 5.75
N GLU A 154 0.50 36.08 5.46
CA GLU A 154 1.34 35.36 4.49
C GLU A 154 1.70 33.95 4.98
N ARG A 155 2.00 33.81 6.28
CA ARG A 155 2.32 32.51 6.91
C ARG A 155 1.11 31.57 6.86
N LYS A 156 -0.07 32.03 7.28
CA LYS A 156 -1.32 31.25 7.22
C LYS A 156 -1.70 30.89 5.79
N ALA A 157 -1.61 31.83 4.85
CA ALA A 157 -1.92 31.54 3.44
C ALA A 157 -0.93 30.54 2.81
N ALA A 158 0.36 30.60 3.18
CA ALA A 158 1.35 29.62 2.74
C ALA A 158 1.08 28.23 3.35
N GLU A 159 0.72 28.18 4.63
CA GLU A 159 0.35 26.95 5.34
C GLU A 159 -0.90 26.30 4.73
N GLU A 160 -1.96 27.06 4.48
CA GLU A 160 -3.17 26.59 3.81
C GLU A 160 -2.88 26.08 2.38
N ARG A 161 -2.08 26.80 1.60
CA ARG A 161 -1.68 26.33 0.25
C ARG A 161 -0.86 25.06 0.32
N PHE A 162 0.04 24.94 1.29
CA PHE A 162 0.83 23.74 1.50
C PHE A 162 -0.06 22.55 1.86
N GLN A 163 -1.01 22.73 2.80
CA GLN A 163 -1.97 21.68 3.17
C GLN A 163 -2.83 21.25 1.97
N ALA A 164 -3.36 22.21 1.20
CA ALA A 164 -4.17 21.90 0.02
C ALA A 164 -3.38 21.15 -1.06
N LEU A 165 -2.13 21.55 -1.33
CA LEU A 165 -1.25 20.85 -2.28
C LEU A 165 -0.89 19.44 -1.79
N TYR A 166 -0.62 19.30 -0.50
CA TYR A 166 -0.31 18.01 0.12
C TYR A 166 -1.50 17.05 0.07
N GLU A 167 -2.71 17.52 0.40
CA GLU A 167 -3.95 16.75 0.28
C GLU A 167 -4.24 16.36 -1.18
N GLN A 168 -4.04 17.28 -2.13
CA GLN A 168 -4.18 16.98 -3.56
C GLN A 168 -3.19 15.92 -4.01
N GLN A 169 -1.92 16.01 -3.61
CA GLN A 169 -0.89 15.03 -3.95
C GLN A 169 -1.23 13.65 -3.35
N ARG A 170 -1.66 13.61 -2.08
CA ARG A 170 -2.12 12.38 -1.40
C ARG A 170 -3.31 11.76 -2.13
N HIS A 171 -4.29 12.56 -2.53
CA HIS A 171 -5.46 12.08 -3.26
C HIS A 171 -5.09 11.46 -4.62
N VAL A 172 -4.20 12.11 -5.38
CA VAL A 172 -3.70 11.59 -6.67
C VAL A 172 -2.97 10.26 -6.46
N ALA A 173 -2.09 10.20 -5.45
CA ALA A 173 -1.29 9.01 -5.16
C ALA A 173 -2.18 7.80 -4.79
N LEU A 174 -3.13 7.98 -3.87
CA LEU A 174 -4.09 6.94 -3.47
C LEU A 174 -4.97 6.47 -4.64
N THR A 175 -5.39 7.40 -5.51
CA THR A 175 -6.21 7.07 -6.67
C THR A 175 -5.43 6.23 -7.69
N LEU A 176 -4.18 6.59 -7.96
CA LEU A 176 -3.30 5.81 -8.82
C LEU A 176 -3.08 4.42 -8.25
N GLN A 177 -2.77 4.31 -6.96
CA GLN A 177 -2.55 3.02 -6.33
C GLN A 177 -3.78 2.11 -6.38
N ARG A 178 -4.98 2.63 -6.06
CA ARG A 178 -6.22 1.84 -6.21
C ARG A 178 -6.44 1.38 -7.64
N SER A 179 -6.13 2.22 -8.62
CA SER A 179 -6.18 1.82 -10.03
C SER A 179 -5.15 0.74 -10.37
N LEU A 180 -3.96 0.81 -9.77
CA LEU A 180 -2.88 -0.15 -9.97
C LEU A 180 -3.15 -1.48 -9.26
N MET A 181 -3.81 -1.49 -8.10
CA MET A 181 -4.25 -2.69 -7.36
C MET A 181 -5.57 -3.29 -7.86
N GLY A 182 -6.40 -2.53 -8.57
CA GLY A 182 -7.67 -3.02 -9.10
C GLY A 182 -8.56 -3.69 -8.03
N THR A 183 -9.46 -4.55 -8.48
CA THR A 183 -10.28 -5.40 -7.59
C THR A 183 -9.99 -6.86 -7.96
N PRO A 184 -9.61 -7.72 -7.00
CA PRO A 184 -9.43 -9.13 -7.27
C PRO A 184 -10.70 -9.71 -7.92
N PRO A 185 -10.59 -10.50 -9.00
CA PRO A 185 -11.76 -11.08 -9.62
C PRO A 185 -12.39 -12.10 -8.66
N ALA A 186 -13.72 -12.16 -8.64
CA ALA A 186 -14.41 -13.27 -7.98
C ALA A 186 -13.99 -14.58 -8.64
N VAL A 187 -13.38 -15.49 -7.87
CA VAL A 187 -12.93 -16.78 -8.38
C VAL A 187 -13.99 -17.84 -8.06
N PRO A 188 -14.58 -18.52 -9.06
CA PRO A 188 -15.61 -19.52 -8.81
C PRO A 188 -15.15 -20.60 -7.83
N GLY A 189 -15.88 -20.78 -6.74
CA GLY A 189 -15.61 -21.79 -5.72
C GLY A 189 -14.52 -21.42 -4.70
N LEU A 190 -13.96 -20.21 -4.75
CA LEU A 190 -13.02 -19.72 -3.75
C LEU A 190 -13.63 -18.50 -3.05
N GLU A 191 -13.94 -18.64 -1.77
CA GLU A 191 -14.36 -17.49 -0.94
C GLU A 191 -13.12 -16.73 -0.51
N THR A 192 -13.15 -15.40 -0.62
CA THR A 192 -12.00 -14.56 -0.31
C THR A 192 -12.42 -13.31 0.42
N ALA A 193 -11.63 -12.90 1.40
CA ALA A 193 -11.76 -11.61 2.06
C ALA A 193 -10.37 -10.97 2.18
N SER A 194 -10.28 -9.66 2.01
CA SER A 194 -9.00 -8.97 2.02
C SER A 194 -9.13 -7.56 2.56
N ARG A 195 -8.09 -7.06 3.21
CA ARG A 195 -7.95 -5.66 3.62
C ARG A 195 -6.58 -5.15 3.24
N TYR A 196 -6.57 -3.88 2.82
CA TYR A 196 -5.36 -3.12 2.56
C TYR A 196 -5.48 -1.79 3.31
N LEU A 197 -4.56 -1.54 4.23
CA LEU A 197 -4.49 -0.31 5.02
C LEU A 197 -3.20 0.42 4.65
N PRO A 198 -3.28 1.56 3.93
CA PRO A 198 -2.09 2.32 3.57
C PRO A 198 -1.46 2.97 4.80
N ALA A 199 -0.14 3.10 4.78
CA ALA A 199 0.63 3.78 5.80
C ALA A 199 0.08 5.20 6.07
N THR A 200 0.03 5.59 7.34
CA THR A 200 -0.55 6.89 7.74
C THR A 200 0.43 8.05 7.56
N GLN A 201 1.74 7.77 7.49
CA GLN A 201 2.80 8.76 7.27
C GLN A 201 3.21 8.86 5.79
N GLY A 202 3.43 10.08 5.29
CA GLY A 202 3.90 10.31 3.91
C GLY A 202 2.78 10.42 2.88
N ALA A 203 3.03 9.99 1.63
CA ALA A 203 2.03 10.07 0.55
C ALA A 203 0.86 9.08 0.71
N GLY A 204 0.94 8.17 1.69
CA GLY A 204 -0.07 7.13 1.95
C GLY A 204 -0.16 6.09 0.83
N VAL A 205 0.97 5.80 0.19
CA VAL A 205 1.09 4.83 -0.89
C VAL A 205 2.34 4.02 -0.64
N GLY A 206 2.26 2.70 -0.71
CA GLY A 206 3.42 1.83 -0.57
C GLY A 206 3.46 0.70 -1.60
N GLY A 207 4.34 -0.25 -1.27
CA GLY A 207 4.83 -1.29 -2.17
C GLY A 207 3.98 -2.54 -2.20
N ASP A 208 3.11 -2.72 -1.21
CA ASP A 208 2.26 -3.88 -1.00
C ASP A 208 1.27 -4.17 -2.13
N TRP A 209 1.15 -5.45 -2.49
CA TRP A 209 0.08 -5.93 -3.36
C TRP A 209 -0.25 -7.39 -3.15
N PHE A 210 -1.44 -7.75 -3.63
CA PHE A 210 -1.81 -9.13 -3.85
C PHE A 210 -2.62 -9.27 -5.15
N ASP A 211 -2.75 -10.49 -5.65
CA ASP A 211 -3.56 -10.80 -6.82
C ASP A 211 -4.09 -12.24 -6.79
N LEU A 212 -5.26 -12.44 -7.42
CA LEU A 212 -5.91 -13.73 -7.57
C LEU A 212 -6.09 -14.05 -9.06
N VAL A 213 -5.45 -15.12 -9.51
CA VAL A 213 -5.38 -15.49 -10.92
C VAL A 213 -6.08 -16.81 -11.15
N PRO A 214 -7.28 -16.84 -11.77
CA PRO A 214 -7.91 -18.09 -12.19
C PRO A 214 -7.04 -18.80 -13.23
N LEU A 215 -6.49 -19.97 -12.90
CA LEU A 215 -5.62 -20.75 -13.79
C LEU A 215 -6.40 -21.76 -14.64
N GLY A 216 -7.68 -21.93 -14.34
CA GLY A 216 -8.57 -22.86 -15.02
C GLY A 216 -8.60 -24.25 -14.39
N ALA A 217 -9.56 -25.07 -14.82
CA ALA A 217 -9.84 -26.40 -14.25
C ALA A 217 -10.06 -26.44 -12.72
N GLY A 218 -10.46 -25.32 -12.11
CA GLY A 218 -10.65 -25.18 -10.65
C GLY A 218 -9.39 -24.78 -9.88
N ARG A 219 -8.27 -24.50 -10.56
CA ARG A 219 -7.02 -24.05 -9.94
C ARG A 219 -6.93 -22.53 -9.87
N VAL A 220 -6.25 -22.04 -8.83
CA VAL A 220 -6.11 -20.60 -8.57
C VAL A 220 -4.67 -20.29 -8.22
N GLY A 221 -4.11 -19.25 -8.83
CA GLY A 221 -2.86 -18.64 -8.43
C GLY A 221 -3.14 -17.52 -7.43
N ILE A 222 -2.44 -17.51 -6.31
CA ILE A 222 -2.52 -16.46 -5.29
C ILE A 222 -1.13 -15.83 -5.17
N LEU A 223 -1.05 -14.53 -5.40
CA LEU A 223 0.18 -13.75 -5.28
C LEU A 223 0.04 -12.74 -4.15
N ILE A 224 1.11 -12.54 -3.42
CA ILE A 224 1.30 -11.42 -2.49
C ILE A 224 2.76 -10.98 -2.57
N GLY A 225 3.02 -9.69 -2.39
CA GLY A 225 4.38 -9.20 -2.31
C GLY A 225 4.45 -7.78 -1.77
N ASP A 226 5.67 -7.37 -1.48
CA ASP A 226 6.02 -6.03 -1.06
C ASP A 226 7.28 -5.54 -1.79
N VAL A 227 7.23 -4.29 -2.23
CA VAL A 227 8.33 -3.59 -2.89
C VAL A 227 9.02 -2.71 -1.86
N MET A 228 10.30 -3.00 -1.59
CA MET A 228 11.09 -2.20 -0.67
C MET A 228 11.07 -0.71 -1.06
N GLY A 229 10.69 0.12 -0.09
CA GLY A 229 10.59 1.57 -0.25
C GLY A 229 9.18 2.07 -0.03
N ARG A 230 8.92 3.35 -0.34
CA ARG A 230 7.61 3.97 -0.11
C ARG A 230 7.31 5.07 -1.10
N GLY A 231 6.02 5.39 -1.24
CA GLY A 231 5.54 6.45 -2.11
C GLY A 231 5.32 6.01 -3.56
N LEU A 232 5.27 7.00 -4.46
CA LEU A 232 4.85 6.79 -5.84
C LEU A 232 5.79 5.87 -6.64
N GLU A 233 7.08 5.83 -6.31
CA GLU A 233 8.06 4.99 -7.00
C GLU A 233 7.84 3.50 -6.69
N ALA A 234 7.71 3.14 -5.40
CA ALA A 234 7.36 1.78 -4.98
C ALA A 234 6.03 1.32 -5.58
N ALA A 235 5.01 2.20 -5.59
CA ALA A 235 3.71 1.91 -6.20
C ALA A 235 3.79 1.62 -7.71
N ALA A 236 4.66 2.35 -8.43
CA ALA A 236 4.84 2.16 -9.87
C ALA A 236 5.52 0.82 -10.16
N ILE A 237 6.54 0.45 -9.38
CA ILE A 237 7.21 -0.85 -9.47
C ILE A 237 6.22 -1.98 -9.14
N MET A 238 5.48 -1.85 -8.04
CA MET A 238 4.42 -2.78 -7.64
C MET A 238 3.43 -3.00 -8.80
N GLY A 239 2.94 -1.94 -9.41
CA GLY A 239 1.98 -2.04 -10.52
C GLY A 239 2.52 -2.78 -11.74
N GLN A 240 3.81 -2.60 -12.05
CA GLN A 240 4.50 -3.33 -13.13
C GLN A 240 4.66 -4.81 -12.78
N LEU A 241 5.15 -5.11 -11.57
CA LEU A 241 5.38 -6.48 -11.11
C LEU A 241 4.08 -7.27 -11.00
N ARG A 242 3.04 -6.67 -10.42
CA ARG A 242 1.71 -7.27 -10.34
C ARG A 242 1.16 -7.63 -11.72
N SER A 243 1.26 -6.70 -12.68
CA SER A 243 0.80 -6.92 -14.05
C SER A 243 1.60 -8.02 -14.76
N ALA A 244 2.93 -8.02 -14.60
CA ALA A 244 3.80 -9.05 -15.15
C ALA A 244 3.51 -10.42 -14.54
N ALA A 245 3.39 -10.49 -13.21
CA ALA A 245 3.11 -11.71 -12.48
C ALA A 245 1.74 -12.30 -12.85
N HIS A 246 0.71 -11.47 -12.98
CA HIS A 246 -0.60 -11.90 -13.47
C HIS A 246 -0.51 -12.54 -14.86
N ALA A 247 0.18 -11.87 -15.80
CA ALA A 247 0.34 -12.35 -17.17
C ALA A 247 1.13 -13.67 -17.22
N LEU A 248 2.20 -13.78 -16.43
CA LEU A 248 3.01 -15.00 -16.32
C LEU A 248 2.20 -16.15 -15.69
N ALA A 249 1.46 -15.90 -14.62
CA ALA A 249 0.61 -16.89 -13.97
C ALA A 249 -0.43 -17.47 -14.95
N LYS A 250 -1.04 -16.63 -15.79
CA LYS A 250 -1.99 -17.07 -16.85
C LYS A 250 -1.40 -18.02 -17.88
N THR A 251 -0.08 -18.09 -18.03
CA THR A 251 0.57 -19.07 -18.92
C THR A 251 0.60 -20.48 -18.34
N GLY A 252 0.25 -20.65 -17.05
CA GLY A 252 0.31 -21.92 -16.34
C GLY A 252 1.73 -22.31 -15.92
N MET A 253 2.66 -21.35 -15.88
CA MET A 253 4.01 -21.53 -15.33
C MET A 253 3.96 -22.03 -13.89
N ARG A 254 4.99 -22.80 -13.53
CA ARG A 254 5.18 -23.24 -12.14
C ARG A 254 5.62 -22.09 -11.24
N PRO A 255 5.37 -22.16 -9.92
CA PRO A 255 5.78 -21.12 -9.00
C PRO A 255 7.25 -20.72 -9.10
N ARG A 256 8.17 -21.69 -9.15
CA ARG A 256 9.61 -21.42 -9.32
C ARG A 256 9.96 -20.69 -10.62
N GLU A 257 9.26 -21.02 -11.71
CA GLU A 257 9.53 -20.47 -13.04
C GLU A 257 9.01 -19.03 -13.14
N LEU A 258 7.82 -18.79 -12.57
CA LEU A 258 7.28 -17.45 -12.42
C LEU A 258 8.21 -16.59 -11.58
N MET A 259 8.72 -17.11 -10.46
CA MET A 259 9.62 -16.35 -9.57
C MET A 259 10.94 -16.00 -10.26
N HIS A 260 11.52 -16.92 -11.03
CA HIS A 260 12.71 -16.63 -11.85
C HIS A 260 12.44 -15.56 -12.92
N ALA A 261 11.27 -15.60 -13.56
CA ALA A 261 10.90 -14.60 -14.56
C ALA A 261 10.72 -13.21 -13.91
N LEU A 262 10.10 -13.15 -12.72
CA LEU A 262 9.98 -11.90 -11.96
C LEU A 262 11.34 -11.37 -11.51
N ASP A 263 12.25 -12.21 -11.04
CA ASP A 263 13.61 -11.80 -10.64
C ASP A 263 14.35 -11.15 -11.82
N SER A 264 14.19 -11.70 -13.03
CA SER A 264 14.75 -11.12 -14.25
C SER A 264 14.15 -9.76 -14.58
N ILE A 265 12.85 -9.56 -14.33
CA ILE A 265 12.18 -8.27 -14.53
C ILE A 265 12.66 -7.26 -13.50
N VAL A 266 12.78 -7.63 -12.21
CA VAL A 266 13.28 -6.75 -11.15
C VAL A 266 14.69 -6.27 -11.46
N ALA A 267 15.56 -7.14 -11.99
CA ALA A 267 16.92 -6.79 -12.40
C ALA A 267 16.98 -5.77 -13.56
N GLU A 268 15.90 -5.61 -14.34
CA GLU A 268 15.79 -4.62 -15.42
C GLU A 268 15.17 -3.28 -14.96
N LEU A 269 14.57 -3.22 -13.77
CA LEU A 269 13.96 -2.00 -13.26
C LEU A 269 15.04 -1.00 -12.82
N ASP A 270 14.88 0.27 -13.23
CA ASP A 270 15.81 1.35 -12.89
C ASP A 270 15.79 1.63 -11.36
N GLY A 271 16.84 1.21 -10.65
CA GLY A 271 17.06 1.53 -9.24
C GLY A 271 18.23 0.71 -8.68
N PRO A 272 19.28 1.33 -8.07
CA PRO A 272 20.32 0.55 -7.41
C PRO A 272 19.73 -0.20 -6.22
N ASP A 273 19.95 -1.51 -6.17
CA ASP A 273 19.59 -2.40 -5.06
C ASP A 273 18.07 -2.49 -4.75
N GLN A 274 17.20 -2.42 -5.78
CA GLN A 274 15.77 -2.67 -5.59
C GLN A 274 15.53 -4.13 -5.17
N LEU A 275 14.95 -4.30 -3.98
CA LEU A 275 14.56 -5.59 -3.45
C LEU A 275 13.04 -5.68 -3.38
N VAL A 276 12.52 -6.87 -3.64
CA VAL A 276 11.09 -7.16 -3.61
C VAL A 276 10.87 -8.51 -2.94
N THR A 277 10.01 -8.53 -1.92
CA THR A 277 9.54 -9.79 -1.36
C THR A 277 8.29 -10.25 -2.11
N CYS A 278 8.17 -11.54 -2.39
CA CYS A 278 7.04 -12.07 -3.15
C CYS A 278 6.76 -13.52 -2.77
N CYS A 279 5.49 -13.88 -2.62
CA CYS A 279 5.04 -15.25 -2.45
C CYS A 279 4.00 -15.58 -3.50
N TYR A 280 4.18 -16.70 -4.20
CA TYR A 280 3.22 -17.20 -5.17
C TYR A 280 2.82 -18.63 -4.86
N LEU A 281 1.51 -18.83 -4.72
CA LEU A 281 0.88 -20.11 -4.45
C LEU A 281 0.03 -20.53 -5.64
N VAL A 282 0.15 -21.79 -6.05
CA VAL A 282 -0.79 -22.45 -6.96
C VAL A 282 -1.61 -23.43 -6.14
N VAL A 283 -2.88 -23.07 -5.96
CA VAL A 283 -3.85 -23.89 -5.24
C VAL A 283 -4.51 -24.85 -6.24
N ALA A 284 -4.41 -26.14 -5.96
CA ALA A 284 -5.08 -27.20 -6.67
C ALA A 284 -6.06 -27.92 -5.71
N PRO A 285 -7.26 -27.36 -5.49
CA PRO A 285 -8.21 -27.91 -4.53
C PRO A 285 -8.62 -29.36 -4.85
N ASP A 286 -8.58 -29.72 -6.12
CA ASP A 286 -8.88 -31.06 -6.62
C ASP A 286 -7.83 -32.11 -6.24
N ALA A 287 -6.56 -31.70 -6.17
CA ALA A 287 -5.47 -32.54 -5.72
C ALA A 287 -5.35 -32.54 -4.18
N GLY A 288 -5.98 -31.55 -3.51
CA GLY A 288 -5.75 -31.29 -2.10
C GLY A 288 -4.32 -30.84 -1.86
N GLU A 289 -3.76 -30.04 -2.77
CA GLU A 289 -2.36 -29.61 -2.74
C GLU A 289 -2.23 -28.12 -3.02
N VAL A 290 -1.25 -27.50 -2.37
CA VAL A 290 -0.78 -26.13 -2.66
C VAL A 290 0.70 -26.21 -2.99
N THR A 291 1.07 -25.70 -4.16
CA THR A 291 2.47 -25.50 -4.53
C THR A 291 2.85 -24.06 -4.27
N VAL A 292 3.88 -23.81 -3.48
CA VAL A 292 4.29 -22.47 -3.03
C VAL A 292 5.76 -22.22 -3.35
N CYS A 293 6.06 -21.00 -3.78
CA CYS A 293 7.41 -20.47 -3.91
C CYS A 293 7.46 -19.09 -3.25
N SER A 294 8.34 -18.92 -2.25
CA SER A 294 8.54 -17.66 -1.55
C SER A 294 9.95 -17.09 -1.85
N ALA A 295 9.99 -15.81 -2.18
CA ALA A 295 11.19 -14.99 -2.37
C ALA A 295 11.21 -13.93 -1.26
N GLY A 296 11.88 -14.24 -0.15
CA GLY A 296 12.06 -13.33 0.99
C GLY A 296 10.79 -12.94 1.76
N HIS A 297 9.63 -13.50 1.40
CA HIS A 297 8.34 -13.12 1.97
C HIS A 297 7.98 -13.97 3.19
N LEU A 298 7.15 -13.40 4.06
CA LEU A 298 6.65 -14.05 5.27
C LEU A 298 5.89 -15.36 4.96
N PRO A 299 5.91 -16.34 5.88
CA PRO A 299 5.28 -17.63 5.64
C PRO A 299 3.76 -17.47 5.51
N ALA A 300 3.18 -18.05 4.46
CA ALA A 300 1.73 -18.20 4.36
C ALA A 300 1.23 -19.13 5.46
N LEU A 301 0.04 -18.87 6.00
CA LEU A 301 -0.59 -19.72 7.01
C LEU A 301 -1.76 -20.50 6.40
N VAL A 302 -2.11 -21.60 7.06
CA VAL A 302 -3.29 -22.39 6.76
C VAL A 302 -4.08 -22.61 8.04
N ALA A 303 -5.36 -22.27 7.99
CA ALA A 303 -6.35 -22.59 9.00
C ALA A 303 -7.13 -23.82 8.52
N GLU A 304 -6.90 -24.96 9.17
CA GLU A 304 -7.62 -26.19 8.85
C GLU A 304 -8.87 -26.31 9.73
N PRO A 305 -10.02 -26.77 9.19
CA PRO A 305 -11.23 -26.91 9.97
C PRO A 305 -11.03 -27.88 11.15
N GLY A 306 -10.92 -27.33 12.36
CA GLY A 306 -10.77 -28.09 13.60
C GLY A 306 -9.34 -28.45 14.01
N ASP A 307 -8.31 -28.04 13.27
CA ASP A 307 -6.88 -28.35 13.57
C ASP A 307 -6.01 -27.10 13.76
N GLY A 308 -6.65 -25.95 14.01
CA GLY A 308 -6.01 -24.66 14.30
C GLY A 308 -5.31 -24.02 13.08
N VAL A 309 -4.70 -22.87 13.32
CA VAL A 309 -3.88 -22.15 12.34
C VAL A 309 -2.42 -22.54 12.49
N ARG A 310 -1.77 -22.81 11.35
CA ARG A 310 -0.34 -23.16 11.30
C ARG A 310 0.34 -22.57 10.08
N SER A 311 1.66 -22.42 10.14
CA SER A 311 2.46 -22.05 8.97
C SER A 311 2.47 -23.14 7.90
N LEU A 312 2.42 -22.73 6.64
CA LEU A 312 2.60 -23.61 5.48
C LEU A 312 4.09 -23.92 5.32
N GLU A 313 4.47 -25.19 5.40
CA GLU A 313 5.87 -25.60 5.33
C GLU A 313 6.44 -25.42 3.91
N ALA A 314 7.22 -24.35 3.73
CA ALA A 314 7.86 -24.03 2.46
C ALA A 314 9.23 -23.37 2.67
N PRO A 315 10.21 -23.63 1.79
CA PRO A 315 11.48 -22.92 1.81
C PRO A 315 11.26 -21.45 1.43
N VAL A 316 11.84 -20.54 2.21
CA VAL A 316 11.90 -19.12 1.88
C VAL A 316 13.24 -18.85 1.19
N SER A 317 13.19 -18.45 -0.07
CA SER A 317 14.37 -18.10 -0.86
C SER A 317 14.76 -16.64 -0.60
N VAL A 318 15.85 -16.16 -1.21
CA VAL A 318 16.21 -14.73 -1.13
C VAL A 318 15.15 -13.84 -1.79
N PRO A 319 15.03 -12.55 -1.39
CA PRO A 319 14.20 -11.59 -2.11
C PRO A 319 14.60 -11.46 -3.59
N LEU A 320 13.65 -11.05 -4.42
CA LEU A 320 13.90 -10.72 -5.82
C LEU A 320 14.83 -9.51 -5.90
N GLY A 321 15.72 -9.50 -6.89
CA GLY A 321 16.70 -8.44 -7.11
C GLY A 321 18.04 -8.66 -6.39
N VAL A 322 18.15 -9.63 -5.46
CA VAL A 322 19.44 -10.02 -4.86
C VAL A 322 20.35 -10.71 -5.89
N GLY A 323 19.76 -11.44 -6.84
CA GLY A 323 20.47 -12.19 -7.88
C GLY A 323 21.12 -13.50 -7.41
N GLU A 324 21.58 -14.30 -8.39
CA GLU A 324 22.47 -15.47 -8.27
C GLU A 324 21.97 -16.70 -7.46
N HIS A 325 20.77 -16.67 -6.87
CA HIS A 325 20.23 -17.78 -6.08
C HIS A 325 18.96 -18.41 -6.69
N PRO A 326 18.91 -19.73 -6.90
CA PRO A 326 17.71 -20.38 -7.42
C PRO A 326 16.60 -20.41 -6.37
N HIS A 327 15.42 -19.96 -6.76
CA HIS A 327 14.22 -20.06 -5.95
C HIS A 327 13.76 -21.51 -5.82
N GLN A 328 13.27 -21.87 -4.64
CA GLN A 328 12.77 -23.20 -4.34
C GLN A 328 11.25 -23.18 -4.17
N GLU A 329 10.60 -24.25 -4.64
CA GLU A 329 9.16 -24.47 -4.44
C GLU A 329 8.92 -25.73 -3.60
N ALA A 330 7.85 -25.73 -2.82
CA ALA A 330 7.37 -26.90 -2.09
C ALA A 330 5.91 -27.17 -2.45
N THR A 331 5.50 -28.43 -2.42
CA THR A 331 4.09 -28.82 -2.54
C THR A 331 3.65 -29.43 -1.22
N VAL A 332 2.60 -28.86 -0.65
CA VAL A 332 2.06 -29.23 0.66
C VAL A 332 0.62 -29.70 0.48
N ALA A 333 0.26 -30.80 1.16
CA ALA A 333 -1.12 -31.26 1.18
C ALA A 333 -1.98 -30.31 2.03
N ILE A 334 -3.18 -30.01 1.56
CA ILE A 334 -4.16 -29.17 2.22
C ILE A 334 -5.51 -29.85 2.23
N ALA A 335 -6.19 -29.81 3.39
CA ALA A 335 -7.53 -30.33 3.49
C ALA A 335 -8.53 -29.46 2.69
N PRO A 336 -9.56 -30.05 2.07
CA PRO A 336 -10.65 -29.29 1.48
C PRO A 336 -11.37 -28.44 2.54
N GLY A 337 -11.77 -27.22 2.19
CA GLY A 337 -12.40 -26.28 3.13
C GLY A 337 -11.44 -25.50 4.04
N SER A 338 -10.14 -25.77 3.99
CA SER A 338 -9.13 -24.96 4.69
C SER A 338 -9.05 -23.54 4.14
N SER A 339 -8.62 -22.60 4.99
CA SER A 339 -8.40 -21.20 4.62
C SER A 339 -6.92 -20.90 4.58
N LEU A 340 -6.45 -20.34 3.46
CA LEU A 340 -5.10 -19.79 3.32
C LEU A 340 -5.10 -18.35 3.82
N VAL A 341 -4.06 -17.98 4.55
CA VAL A 341 -3.84 -16.62 5.07
C VAL A 341 -2.50 -16.12 4.56
N LEU A 342 -2.51 -14.98 3.89
CA LEU A 342 -1.32 -14.31 3.38
C LEU A 342 -1.33 -12.87 3.87
N PHE A 343 -0.18 -12.36 4.28
CA PHE A 343 -0.06 -11.03 4.86
C PHE A 343 1.33 -10.46 4.59
N THR A 344 1.43 -9.13 4.64
CA THR A 344 2.69 -8.39 4.54
C THR A 344 3.23 -8.06 5.92
N ASP A 345 4.50 -7.66 5.96
CA ASP A 345 5.23 -7.37 7.19
C ASP A 345 4.60 -6.23 8.01
N GLY A 346 3.97 -5.24 7.40
CA GLY A 346 3.28 -4.19 8.15
C GLY A 346 2.19 -4.66 9.11
N LEU A 347 1.71 -5.92 8.99
CA LEU A 347 0.79 -6.52 9.97
C LEU A 347 1.49 -6.94 11.27
N ILE A 348 2.76 -7.36 11.20
CA ILE A 348 3.48 -7.96 12.34
C ILE A 348 4.73 -7.18 12.74
N GLU A 349 5.27 -6.31 11.87
CA GLU A 349 6.47 -5.53 12.12
C GLU A 349 6.14 -4.34 13.02
N THR A 350 6.71 -4.37 14.23
CA THR A 350 6.62 -3.26 15.18
C THR A 350 8.03 -2.77 15.49
N PRO A 351 8.27 -1.45 15.70
CA PRO A 351 9.61 -0.91 15.94
C PRO A 351 10.37 -1.50 17.15
N ALA A 352 9.70 -2.26 18.01
CA ALA A 352 10.22 -2.80 19.25
C ALA A 352 9.95 -4.30 19.47
N GLY A 353 9.25 -4.98 18.55
CA GLY A 353 8.83 -6.37 18.72
C GLY A 353 9.66 -7.37 17.91
N ASP A 354 9.71 -8.61 18.39
CA ASP A 354 10.28 -9.73 17.64
C ASP A 354 9.26 -10.25 16.62
N ILE A 355 9.70 -10.50 15.38
CA ILE A 355 8.84 -10.98 14.28
C ILE A 355 8.20 -12.32 14.65
N GLU A 356 8.93 -13.19 15.34
CA GLU A 356 8.45 -14.50 15.73
C GLU A 356 7.35 -14.42 16.81
N GLU A 357 7.51 -13.54 17.80
CA GLU A 357 6.48 -13.30 18.82
C GLU A 357 5.21 -12.69 18.21
N GLN A 358 5.36 -11.80 17.23
CA GLN A 358 4.23 -11.17 16.54
C GLN A 358 3.51 -12.14 15.59
N LEU A 359 4.26 -13.05 14.97
CA LEU A 359 3.68 -14.13 14.18
C LEU A 359 2.84 -15.08 15.06
N ASP A 360 3.34 -15.46 16.24
CA ASP A 360 2.59 -16.28 17.20
C ASP A 360 1.32 -15.56 17.66
N ALA A 361 1.40 -14.26 17.94
CA ALA A 361 0.23 -13.44 18.30
C ALA A 361 -0.81 -13.35 17.16
N LEU A 362 -0.36 -13.27 15.90
CA LEU A 362 -1.24 -13.31 14.74
C LEU A 362 -1.94 -14.68 14.60
N ILE A 363 -1.21 -15.78 14.81
CA ILE A 363 -1.77 -17.14 14.80
C ILE A 363 -2.84 -17.29 15.88
N ASP A 364 -2.58 -16.84 17.11
CA ASP A 364 -3.54 -16.86 18.21
C ASP A 364 -4.81 -16.04 17.89
N ALA A 365 -4.64 -14.87 17.27
CA ALA A 365 -5.76 -14.02 16.84
C ALA A 365 -6.60 -14.69 15.74
N LEU A 366 -5.94 -15.32 14.76
CA LEU A 366 -6.62 -16.07 13.70
C LEU A 366 -7.38 -17.27 14.27
N ASP A 367 -6.80 -18.02 15.20
CA ASP A 367 -7.47 -19.15 15.85
C ASP A 367 -8.77 -18.72 16.55
N LEU A 368 -8.72 -17.60 17.28
CA LEU A 368 -9.90 -17.05 17.94
C LEU A 368 -10.96 -16.57 16.95
N ALA A 369 -10.55 -15.87 15.90
CA ALA A 369 -11.45 -15.33 14.88
C ALA A 369 -12.13 -16.46 14.09
N PHE A 370 -11.39 -17.48 13.64
CA PHE A 370 -11.95 -18.64 12.95
C PHE A 370 -12.85 -19.50 13.84
N ALA A 371 -12.64 -19.51 15.16
CA ALA A 371 -13.51 -20.22 16.10
C ALA A 371 -14.85 -19.52 16.34
N SER A 372 -14.93 -18.21 16.13
CA SER A 372 -16.08 -17.38 16.51
C SER A 372 -16.92 -16.90 15.32
N ALA A 373 -16.28 -16.57 14.20
CA ALA A 373 -16.94 -16.06 13.00
C ALA A 373 -17.49 -17.18 12.09
N HIS A 374 -18.40 -16.82 11.18
CA HIS A 374 -19.01 -17.75 10.21
C HIS A 374 -18.71 -17.40 8.75
N ASP A 375 -18.07 -16.25 8.52
CA ASP A 375 -17.70 -15.72 7.20
C ASP A 375 -16.30 -15.11 7.26
N LEU A 376 -15.60 -15.09 6.13
CA LEU A 376 -14.22 -14.60 6.08
C LEU A 376 -14.09 -13.08 6.31
N GLU A 377 -15.12 -12.28 5.99
CA GLU A 377 -15.06 -10.82 6.16
C GLU A 377 -14.94 -10.45 7.64
N THR A 378 -15.76 -11.08 8.48
CA THR A 378 -15.70 -10.92 9.93
C THR A 378 -14.36 -11.41 10.50
N VAL A 379 -13.83 -12.54 9.99
CA VAL A 379 -12.50 -13.03 10.40
C VAL A 379 -11.40 -12.00 10.12
N VAL A 380 -11.38 -11.40 8.91
CA VAL A 380 -10.36 -10.39 8.58
C VAL A 380 -10.47 -9.20 9.53
N ASP A 381 -11.68 -8.68 9.76
CA ASP A 381 -11.89 -7.49 10.57
C ASP A 381 -11.53 -7.73 12.06
N ASP A 382 -11.92 -8.87 12.63
CA ASP A 382 -11.61 -9.25 14.02
C ASP A 382 -10.08 -9.41 14.22
N VAL A 383 -9.39 -10.02 13.25
CA VAL A 383 -7.92 -10.18 13.30
C VAL A 383 -7.23 -8.82 13.25
N LEU A 384 -7.66 -7.91 12.38
CA LEU A 384 -7.08 -6.58 12.29
C LEU A 384 -7.33 -5.76 13.56
N GLU A 385 -8.54 -5.82 14.13
CA GLU A 385 -8.84 -5.12 15.40
C GLU A 385 -8.01 -5.67 16.57
N SER A 386 -7.71 -6.97 16.57
CA SER A 386 -6.89 -7.62 17.59
C SER A 386 -5.39 -7.30 17.44
N VAL A 387 -4.87 -7.31 16.21
CA VAL A 387 -3.42 -7.20 15.93
C VAL A 387 -2.98 -5.73 15.80
N LEU A 388 -3.86 -4.84 15.35
CA LEU A 388 -3.57 -3.42 15.16
C LEU A 388 -4.25 -2.55 16.24
N PRO A 389 -3.50 -1.99 17.21
CA PRO A 389 -4.07 -1.11 18.23
C PRO A 389 -4.65 0.17 17.61
N ALA A 390 -5.87 0.55 17.98
CA ALA A 390 -6.61 1.71 17.44
C ALA A 390 -5.94 3.10 17.59
N THR A 391 -4.78 3.18 18.25
CA THR A 391 -4.08 4.44 18.59
C THR A 391 -2.78 4.68 17.82
N GLU A 392 -2.30 3.73 17.01
CA GLU A 392 -1.00 3.86 16.35
C GLU A 392 -1.13 4.26 14.87
N HIS A 393 -0.27 5.21 14.49
CA HIS A 393 -0.05 5.58 13.10
C HIS A 393 0.73 4.43 12.44
N HIS A 394 0.10 3.66 11.56
CA HIS A 394 0.79 2.59 10.83
C HIS A 394 2.00 3.16 10.09
N HIS A 395 3.16 2.60 10.40
CA HIS A 395 4.44 2.98 9.81
C HIS A 395 4.59 2.44 8.39
N ASP A 396 4.05 1.25 8.14
CA ASP A 396 4.02 0.60 6.85
C ASP A 396 2.61 0.28 6.37
N ASP A 397 2.51 -0.14 5.12
CA ASP A 397 1.29 -0.67 4.54
C ASP A 397 0.95 -2.04 5.15
N VAL A 398 -0.34 -2.28 5.36
CA VAL A 398 -0.83 -3.56 5.87
C VAL A 398 -1.71 -4.22 4.83
N THR A 399 -1.31 -5.41 4.41
CA THR A 399 -2.11 -6.27 3.53
C THR A 399 -2.42 -7.57 4.25
N LEU A 400 -3.70 -7.95 4.26
CA LEU A 400 -4.17 -9.25 4.75
C LEU A 400 -5.14 -9.84 3.73
N LEU A 401 -4.88 -11.07 3.30
CA LEU A 401 -5.68 -11.85 2.36
C LEU A 401 -6.03 -13.21 2.98
N LEU A 402 -7.32 -13.50 3.02
CA LEU A 402 -7.91 -14.76 3.42
C LEU A 402 -8.58 -15.41 2.20
N ALA A 403 -8.26 -16.67 1.93
CA ALA A 403 -8.82 -17.44 0.81
C ALA A 403 -9.21 -18.85 1.23
N GLN A 404 -10.51 -19.13 1.31
CA GLN A 404 -11.03 -20.44 1.67
C GLN A 404 -11.18 -21.34 0.45
N LEU A 405 -10.52 -22.50 0.50
CA LEU A 405 -10.61 -23.52 -0.52
C LEU A 405 -12.04 -24.09 -0.61
N PRO A 406 -12.51 -24.46 -1.81
CA PRO A 406 -13.77 -25.16 -1.95
C PRO A 406 -13.77 -26.47 -1.18
N ALA A 407 -14.97 -26.92 -0.83
CA ALA A 407 -15.19 -28.30 -0.40
C ALA A 407 -14.71 -29.29 -1.47
N ALA A 408 -14.41 -30.51 -1.03
CA ALA A 408 -13.97 -31.58 -1.92
C ALA A 408 -14.94 -31.77 -3.10
N PRO A 409 -14.45 -32.17 -4.29
CA PRO A 409 -15.33 -32.47 -5.40
C PRO A 409 -16.35 -33.55 -5.00
N LEU A 410 -17.59 -33.40 -5.48
CA LEU A 410 -18.69 -34.33 -5.18
C LEU A 410 -18.40 -35.72 -5.76
N ALA A 411 -17.70 -35.78 -6.89
CA ALA A 411 -17.22 -37.02 -7.46
C ALA A 411 -16.00 -36.82 -8.37
N THR A 412 -15.12 -37.82 -8.38
CA THR A 412 -13.93 -37.88 -9.25
C THR A 412 -13.77 -39.29 -9.80
N ALA A 413 -13.43 -39.39 -11.08
CA ALA A 413 -13.07 -40.65 -11.73
C ALA A 413 -11.85 -40.45 -12.63
N THR A 414 -10.91 -41.41 -12.58
CA THR A 414 -9.68 -41.37 -13.38
C THR A 414 -9.44 -42.69 -14.10
N THR A 415 -8.95 -42.62 -15.33
CA THR A 415 -8.49 -43.78 -16.10
C THR A 415 -7.21 -43.47 -16.86
N VAL A 416 -6.43 -44.51 -17.14
CA VAL A 416 -5.18 -44.41 -17.94
C VAL A 416 -5.35 -45.28 -19.18
N LEU A 417 -5.15 -44.66 -20.34
CA LEU A 417 -5.37 -45.26 -21.65
C LEU A 417 -4.06 -45.30 -22.45
N PRO A 418 -3.83 -46.34 -23.26
CA PRO A 418 -2.69 -46.34 -24.18
C PRO A 418 -2.87 -45.25 -25.25
N ALA A 419 -1.78 -44.72 -25.80
CA ALA A 419 -1.85 -43.79 -26.94
C ALA A 419 -2.15 -44.54 -28.25
N ALA A 420 -3.37 -45.08 -28.36
CA ALA A 420 -3.85 -45.83 -29.50
C ALA A 420 -5.23 -45.31 -29.95
N PRO A 421 -5.60 -45.35 -31.25
CA PRO A 421 -6.89 -44.85 -31.73
C PRO A 421 -8.11 -45.47 -31.03
N ALA A 422 -8.02 -46.74 -30.60
CA ALA A 422 -9.07 -47.42 -29.85
C ALA A 422 -9.33 -46.81 -28.45
N SER A 423 -8.42 -45.98 -27.94
CA SER A 423 -8.59 -45.30 -26.65
C SER A 423 -9.64 -44.20 -26.69
N VAL A 424 -9.94 -43.64 -27.86
CA VAL A 424 -10.96 -42.59 -27.99
C VAL A 424 -12.35 -43.14 -27.65
N SER A 425 -12.71 -44.33 -28.16
CA SER A 425 -13.99 -44.96 -27.83
C SER A 425 -14.05 -45.42 -26.37
N ARG A 426 -12.93 -45.90 -25.81
CA ARG A 426 -12.82 -46.26 -24.40
C ARG A 426 -12.99 -45.05 -23.47
N ALA A 427 -12.39 -43.91 -23.82
CA ALA A 427 -12.55 -42.65 -23.11
C ALA A 427 -14.01 -42.20 -23.06
N ARG A 428 -14.73 -42.28 -24.20
CA ARG A 428 -16.15 -41.95 -24.24
C ARG A 428 -17.00 -42.91 -23.40
N ALA A 429 -16.72 -44.21 -23.44
CA ALA A 429 -17.44 -45.19 -22.62
C ALA A 429 -17.24 -44.92 -21.12
N PHE A 430 -15.99 -44.68 -20.70
CA PHE A 430 -15.65 -44.31 -19.33
C PHE A 430 -16.34 -43.02 -18.86
N LEU A 431 -16.36 -41.98 -19.72
CA LEU A 431 -17.07 -40.75 -19.43
C LEU A 431 -18.57 -41.00 -19.27
N ALA A 432 -19.18 -41.72 -20.20
CA ALA A 432 -20.62 -42.02 -20.16
C ALA A 432 -21.01 -42.80 -18.90
N GLU A 433 -20.23 -43.81 -18.51
CA GLU A 433 -20.43 -44.55 -17.26
C GLU A 433 -20.34 -43.62 -16.03
N SER A 434 -19.35 -42.71 -16.01
CA SER A 434 -19.19 -41.74 -14.92
C SER A 434 -20.37 -40.77 -14.83
N LEU A 435 -20.83 -40.24 -15.97
CA LEU A 435 -21.96 -39.30 -16.03
C LEU A 435 -23.27 -39.95 -15.60
N VAL A 436 -23.50 -41.21 -15.96
CA VAL A 436 -24.69 -41.97 -15.51
C VAL A 436 -24.61 -42.20 -14.00
N ALA A 437 -23.44 -42.60 -13.48
CA ALA A 437 -23.27 -42.82 -12.04
C ALA A 437 -23.46 -41.54 -11.21
N TRP A 438 -23.20 -40.37 -11.79
CA TRP A 438 -23.33 -39.08 -11.11
C TRP A 438 -24.60 -38.32 -11.46
N ASP A 439 -25.54 -38.92 -12.19
CA ASP A 439 -26.79 -38.26 -12.59
C ASP A 439 -26.55 -36.93 -13.35
N CYS A 440 -25.62 -36.97 -14.30
CA CYS A 440 -25.18 -35.82 -15.12
C CYS A 440 -25.49 -36.02 -16.61
N ALA A 441 -26.61 -36.65 -16.94
CA ALA A 441 -26.99 -36.98 -18.32
C ALA A 441 -27.19 -35.75 -19.21
N GLN A 442 -27.51 -34.58 -18.63
CA GLN A 442 -27.77 -33.33 -19.33
C GLN A 442 -26.57 -32.77 -20.11
N VAL A 443 -25.34 -33.14 -19.76
CA VAL A 443 -24.11 -32.71 -20.46
C VAL A 443 -23.47 -33.84 -21.26
N ALA A 444 -24.12 -35.01 -21.37
CA ALA A 444 -23.48 -36.22 -21.91
C ALA A 444 -23.07 -36.10 -23.38
N ASP A 445 -23.92 -35.49 -24.22
CA ASP A 445 -23.65 -35.34 -25.65
C ASP A 445 -22.45 -34.40 -25.89
N ASP A 446 -22.47 -33.22 -25.29
CA ASP A 446 -21.38 -32.23 -25.39
C ASP A 446 -20.09 -32.79 -24.78
N ALA A 447 -20.14 -33.34 -23.56
CA ALA A 447 -18.97 -33.93 -22.91
C ALA A 447 -18.37 -35.06 -23.74
N GLY A 448 -19.20 -35.93 -24.32
CA GLY A 448 -18.77 -37.04 -25.17
C GLY A 448 -18.07 -36.58 -26.45
N LEU A 449 -18.60 -35.53 -27.09
CA LEU A 449 -17.99 -34.89 -28.26
C LEU A 449 -16.64 -34.26 -27.89
N LEU A 450 -16.59 -33.46 -26.83
CA LEU A 450 -15.37 -32.76 -26.41
C LEU A 450 -14.27 -33.74 -25.96
N VAL A 451 -14.61 -34.78 -25.20
CA VAL A 451 -13.66 -35.86 -24.86
C VAL A 451 -13.13 -36.52 -26.12
N SER A 452 -13.99 -36.76 -27.13
CA SER A 452 -13.55 -37.36 -28.39
C SER A 452 -12.47 -36.52 -29.06
N GLU A 453 -12.66 -35.20 -29.13
CA GLU A 453 -11.70 -34.29 -29.78
C GLU A 453 -10.40 -34.17 -28.99
N VAL A 454 -10.48 -33.94 -27.67
CA VAL A 454 -9.29 -33.73 -26.83
C VAL A 454 -8.47 -35.01 -26.71
N VAL A 455 -9.10 -36.17 -26.53
CA VAL A 455 -8.39 -37.46 -26.47
C VAL A 455 -7.84 -37.85 -27.84
N THR A 456 -8.55 -37.57 -28.94
CA THR A 456 -8.00 -37.79 -30.29
C THR A 456 -6.73 -36.99 -30.51
N ASN A 457 -6.72 -35.72 -30.06
CA ASN A 457 -5.54 -34.88 -30.13
C ASN A 457 -4.38 -35.44 -29.28
N ALA A 458 -4.65 -35.84 -28.04
CA ALA A 458 -3.64 -36.46 -27.17
C ALA A 458 -3.07 -37.77 -27.75
N VAL A 459 -3.91 -38.60 -28.37
CA VAL A 459 -3.49 -39.87 -29.00
C VAL A 459 -2.68 -39.63 -30.28
N ARG A 460 -3.03 -38.64 -31.09
CA ARG A 460 -2.36 -38.37 -32.38
C ARG A 460 -1.08 -37.54 -32.25
N HIS A 461 -1.07 -36.59 -31.33
CA HIS A 461 -0.04 -35.56 -31.24
C HIS A 461 0.66 -35.51 -29.88
N GLY A 462 0.14 -36.23 -28.89
CA GLY A 462 0.76 -36.38 -27.57
C GLY A 462 1.73 -37.55 -27.49
N GLN A 463 2.18 -37.84 -26.28
CA GLN A 463 2.97 -39.03 -25.96
C GLN A 463 2.26 -39.83 -24.86
N GLY A 464 2.12 -41.14 -25.06
CA GLY A 464 1.37 -42.00 -24.14
C GLY A 464 2.17 -42.42 -22.90
N PRO A 465 1.49 -42.91 -21.86
CA PRO A 465 0.03 -43.11 -21.76
C PRO A 465 -0.77 -41.81 -21.63
N VAL A 466 -2.04 -41.86 -22.02
CA VAL A 466 -3.00 -40.75 -21.89
C VAL A 466 -3.82 -40.94 -20.62
N ARG A 467 -3.75 -40.01 -19.67
CA ARG A 467 -4.58 -40.01 -18.46
C ARG A 467 -5.82 -39.17 -18.70
N LEU A 468 -6.99 -39.73 -18.45
CA LEU A 468 -8.28 -39.02 -18.47
C LEU A 468 -8.82 -38.95 -17.04
N GLN A 469 -9.07 -37.75 -16.56
CA GLN A 469 -9.69 -37.48 -15.27
C GLN A 469 -10.96 -36.65 -15.47
N VAL A 470 -12.02 -37.04 -14.78
CA VAL A 470 -13.31 -36.34 -14.80
C VAL A 470 -13.65 -36.01 -13.36
N ARG A 471 -14.08 -34.76 -13.12
CA ARG A 471 -14.48 -34.27 -11.81
C ARG A 471 -15.84 -33.59 -11.90
N ARG A 472 -16.64 -33.75 -10.86
CA ARG A 472 -17.91 -33.06 -10.67
C ARG A 472 -17.87 -32.26 -9.37
N ASN A 473 -18.15 -30.97 -9.46
CA ASN A 473 -18.54 -30.15 -8.32
C ASN A 473 -20.03 -29.79 -8.45
N SER A 474 -20.54 -28.90 -7.60
CA SER A 474 -21.97 -28.56 -7.56
C SER A 474 -22.46 -27.85 -8.83
N THR A 475 -21.58 -27.17 -9.56
CA THR A 475 -21.95 -26.28 -10.68
C THR A 475 -21.29 -26.64 -12.01
N GLU A 476 -20.25 -27.46 -12.02
CA GLU A 476 -19.46 -27.76 -13.21
C GLU A 476 -18.96 -29.22 -13.26
N LEU A 477 -18.77 -29.69 -14.50
CA LEU A 477 -18.03 -30.89 -14.83
C LEU A 477 -16.69 -30.46 -15.43
N THR A 478 -15.58 -30.90 -14.84
CA THR A 478 -14.23 -30.63 -15.34
C THR A 478 -13.63 -31.91 -15.90
N VAL A 479 -13.10 -31.85 -17.11
CA VAL A 479 -12.41 -32.96 -17.75
C VAL A 479 -10.97 -32.57 -18.04
N GLU A 480 -10.03 -33.42 -17.64
CA GLU A 480 -8.60 -33.24 -17.84
C GLU A 480 -8.02 -34.44 -18.60
N VAL A 481 -7.23 -34.15 -19.63
CA VAL A 481 -6.53 -35.13 -20.47
C VAL A 481 -5.05 -34.81 -20.45
N SER A 482 -4.27 -35.65 -19.77
CA SER A 482 -2.81 -35.50 -19.66
C SER A 482 -2.09 -36.45 -20.60
N ASP A 483 -1.01 -35.95 -21.19
CA ASP A 483 -0.09 -36.70 -22.07
C ASP A 483 1.35 -36.21 -21.85
N HIS A 484 2.34 -37.01 -22.28
CA HIS A 484 3.75 -36.72 -22.02
C HIS A 484 4.43 -35.77 -23.03
N SER A 485 3.68 -35.13 -23.92
CA SER A 485 4.23 -34.14 -24.86
C SER A 485 4.13 -32.73 -24.30
N HIS A 486 5.24 -32.00 -24.29
CA HIS A 486 5.28 -30.58 -23.89
C HIS A 486 4.68 -29.62 -24.93
N LEU A 487 4.36 -30.09 -26.14
CA LEU A 487 3.85 -29.23 -27.21
C LEU A 487 2.35 -28.95 -27.00
N PRO A 488 1.93 -27.69 -26.80
CA PRO A 488 0.52 -27.37 -26.64
C PRO A 488 -0.23 -27.56 -27.97
N PRO A 489 -1.50 -28.01 -27.92
CA PRO A 489 -2.37 -28.01 -29.09
C PRO A 489 -2.50 -26.60 -29.67
N ARG A 490 -2.64 -26.51 -31.00
CA ARG A 490 -2.89 -25.25 -31.71
C ARG A 490 -4.18 -25.36 -32.50
N ILE A 491 -5.07 -24.38 -32.33
CA ILE A 491 -6.21 -24.20 -33.23
C ILE A 491 -5.66 -23.92 -34.63
N ARG A 492 -6.20 -24.62 -35.62
CA ARG A 492 -5.87 -24.41 -37.03
C ARG A 492 -7.17 -24.09 -37.78
N PRO A 493 -7.19 -23.05 -38.63
CA PRO A 493 -8.32 -22.84 -39.53
C PRO A 493 -8.36 -23.99 -40.53
N ALA A 494 -9.40 -24.82 -40.46
CA ALA A 494 -9.65 -25.89 -41.42
C ALA A 494 -10.39 -25.34 -42.63
N GLY A 495 -9.91 -25.61 -43.84
CA GLY A 495 -10.60 -25.31 -45.09
C GLY A 495 -11.90 -26.09 -45.25
N ALA A 496 -12.70 -25.77 -46.28
CA ALA A 496 -13.97 -26.46 -46.52
C ALA A 496 -13.79 -27.98 -46.74
N ASP A 497 -12.73 -28.37 -47.43
CA ASP A 497 -12.44 -29.76 -47.81
C ASP A 497 -11.56 -30.51 -46.79
N ASP A 498 -11.14 -29.87 -45.70
CA ASP A 498 -10.28 -30.51 -44.70
C ASP A 498 -11.08 -31.51 -43.84
N GLU A 499 -10.58 -32.74 -43.73
CA GLU A 499 -11.17 -33.81 -42.89
C GLU A 499 -10.71 -33.74 -41.42
N SER A 500 -9.79 -32.83 -41.07
CA SER A 500 -9.24 -32.68 -39.72
C SER A 500 -9.03 -31.21 -39.36
N GLY A 501 -8.76 -30.91 -38.08
CA GLY A 501 -8.43 -29.55 -37.62
C GLY A 501 -9.59 -28.76 -37.02
N ARG A 502 -10.82 -29.28 -37.04
CA ARG A 502 -12.01 -28.64 -36.44
C ARG A 502 -12.20 -28.93 -34.94
N GLY A 503 -11.50 -29.92 -34.39
CA GLY A 503 -11.75 -30.42 -33.03
C GLY A 503 -11.63 -29.37 -31.93
N LEU A 504 -10.55 -28.59 -31.93
CA LEU A 504 -10.35 -27.55 -30.92
C LEU A 504 -11.31 -26.36 -31.09
N ILE A 505 -11.81 -26.11 -32.31
CA ILE A 505 -12.84 -25.09 -32.54
C ILE A 505 -14.17 -25.53 -31.90
N LEU A 506 -14.48 -26.83 -31.94
CA LEU A 506 -15.64 -27.39 -31.23
C LEU A 506 -15.48 -27.26 -29.71
N VAL A 507 -14.28 -27.57 -29.18
CA VAL A 507 -13.96 -27.36 -27.76
C VAL A 507 -14.14 -25.90 -27.37
N GLU A 508 -13.60 -24.97 -28.15
CA GLU A 508 -13.73 -23.53 -27.92
C GLU A 508 -15.19 -23.04 -27.97
N SER A 509 -16.02 -23.65 -28.81
CA SER A 509 -17.41 -23.23 -28.99
C SER A 509 -18.38 -23.79 -27.95
N LEU A 510 -18.13 -24.99 -27.43
CA LEU A 510 -19.07 -25.72 -26.56
C LEU A 510 -18.66 -25.74 -25.08
N ALA A 511 -17.35 -25.62 -24.77
CA ALA A 511 -16.90 -25.62 -23.40
C ALA A 511 -17.26 -24.31 -22.68
N GLY A 512 -17.57 -24.40 -21.39
CA GLY A 512 -17.68 -23.21 -20.52
C GLY A 512 -16.33 -22.51 -20.32
N GLY A 513 -15.25 -23.28 -20.36
CA GLY A 513 -13.87 -22.83 -20.44
C GLY A 513 -12.97 -23.99 -20.85
N TRP A 514 -11.84 -23.71 -21.48
CA TRP A 514 -10.85 -24.73 -21.82
C TRP A 514 -9.45 -24.14 -21.83
N GLY A 515 -8.44 -25.00 -21.72
CA GLY A 515 -7.05 -24.56 -21.72
C GLY A 515 -6.06 -25.70 -21.70
N VAL A 516 -4.78 -25.31 -21.63
CA VAL A 516 -3.65 -26.24 -21.60
C VAL A 516 -2.73 -25.81 -20.47
N ARG A 517 -2.39 -26.75 -19.60
CA ARG A 517 -1.46 -26.54 -18.50
C ARG A 517 -0.19 -27.36 -18.72
N PRO A 518 1.00 -26.77 -18.68
CA PRO A 518 2.25 -27.53 -18.70
C PRO A 518 2.43 -28.35 -17.41
N ALA A 519 3.21 -29.43 -17.51
CA ALA A 519 3.64 -30.26 -16.39
C ALA A 519 5.10 -30.71 -16.63
N ASP A 520 5.81 -31.16 -15.59
CA ASP A 520 7.21 -31.61 -15.70
C ASP A 520 7.40 -32.71 -16.73
N ASP A 521 6.42 -33.60 -16.82
CA ASP A 521 6.47 -34.80 -17.64
C ASP A 521 5.55 -34.70 -18.87
N GLY A 522 5.02 -33.51 -19.18
CA GLY A 522 4.18 -33.30 -20.36
C GLY A 522 3.25 -32.11 -20.26
N LYS A 523 1.96 -32.34 -20.54
CA LYS A 523 0.91 -31.31 -20.45
C LYS A 523 -0.43 -31.92 -20.09
N THR A 524 -1.36 -31.07 -19.67
CA THR A 524 -2.76 -31.41 -19.44
C THR A 524 -3.65 -30.46 -20.22
N THR A 525 -4.47 -30.99 -21.13
CA THR A 525 -5.54 -30.22 -21.80
C THR A 525 -6.82 -30.42 -21.01
N TRP A 526 -7.54 -29.34 -20.72
CA TRP A 526 -8.74 -29.41 -19.89
C TRP A 526 -9.89 -28.62 -20.50
N PHE A 527 -11.10 -28.99 -20.16
CA PHE A 527 -12.31 -28.20 -20.43
C PHE A 527 -13.33 -28.35 -19.30
N THR A 528 -14.21 -27.36 -19.16
CA THR A 528 -15.32 -27.38 -18.21
C THR A 528 -16.66 -27.30 -18.94
N LEU A 529 -17.68 -27.90 -18.36
CA LEU A 529 -19.08 -27.79 -18.78
C LEU A 529 -19.91 -27.39 -17.57
N ARG A 530 -20.81 -26.41 -17.74
CA ARG A 530 -21.70 -25.99 -16.66
C ARG A 530 -22.78 -27.04 -16.45
N LEU A 531 -22.98 -27.43 -15.20
CA LEU A 531 -24.10 -28.26 -14.79
C LEU A 531 -25.26 -27.32 -14.44
N ALA A 532 -26.46 -27.65 -14.93
CA ALA A 532 -27.66 -26.96 -14.46
C ALA A 532 -27.80 -27.16 -12.94
N PRO A 533 -28.20 -26.13 -12.18
CA PRO A 533 -28.53 -26.32 -10.77
C PRO A 533 -29.63 -27.38 -10.66
N ALA A 534 -29.44 -28.33 -9.74
CA ALA A 534 -30.34 -29.45 -9.50
C ALA A 534 -31.73 -29.01 -9.04
#